data_AF-A0A3B3SAN2-F1
#
_entry.id   AF-A0A3B3SAN2-F1
#
_cell.length_a   1.000
_cell.length_b   1.000
_cell.length_c   1.000
_cell.angle_alpha   90.00
_cell.angle_beta   90.00
_cell.angle_gamma   90.00
#
_symmetry.space_group_name_H-M   'P 1'
#
loop_
_entity.id
_entity.type
_entity.pdbx_description
1 polymer ?
#
loop_
_entity_poly.entity_id
_entity_poly.type
_entity_poly.pdbx_seq_one_letter_code
_entity_poly.pdbx_strand_id
1 'polypeptide(L)'
;MACRVAVIGGGISGLICIKCCLDEGLEPVCFESSDDIGGLWRFKEEPEKDRASIYPSVTINTSKEMMSFSDFPIPAHFPNYMHNSLIMDYFQMYAEHFKLLRYVRFQTTVCSVSQRPDFARSGQWDVVTKNRQGQEERHIFDAIFVCIGHHACPHIPLKDFPGIETFKGKWFHSRDYKSPEEWLGKRVVVIGIGNSGGDIAVELSRVAKQVFLSTRRGAWILNRVGENGFPMDMKLSRLTHILTVILPITLTSMIGERRLNKRFNHKLYSIKPKHRLFSQHPTVNDELPNRILSGTVLVKTNVSRIEGSSVMFEDGTVEEDIDLVVFATGYTFSFPFLPSSFISVSENKTSLYKYVFPPTLERPTLAIIGLVQPLGAIMPISEMQARWATRVFKGLNKLPPVNRMLKDIKVTKEMMEKRYVTSQRHTIQVDYVRYMDELARQFGVRPKLLRLLLRDPRLGLSVLLGPCTPYQYRLYGPGQWAGARQAILTQWERVAQPMKTRAVPEPPSSRLPLLLALSGAALLVAAVCARKNFPDLLASLSNWRMYVPKPFLHMV
;
A
#
# COMPACT_ATOMS: atom_id res chain seq x y z
N MET A 1 -38.68 0.57 -0.83
CA MET A 1 -37.75 -0.40 -0.23
C MET A 1 -36.35 0.18 -0.28
N ALA A 2 -35.53 -0.07 0.74
CA ALA A 2 -34.13 0.32 0.70
C ALA A 2 -33.37 -0.58 -0.31
N CYS A 3 -32.34 -0.03 -0.95
CA CYS A 3 -31.54 -0.75 -1.95
C CYS A 3 -30.69 -1.83 -1.25
N ARG A 4 -30.94 -3.09 -1.61
CA ARG A 4 -30.25 -4.27 -1.08
C ARG A 4 -28.96 -4.51 -1.85
N VAL A 5 -27.84 -4.58 -1.14
CA VAL A 5 -26.50 -4.67 -1.75
C VAL A 5 -25.80 -5.95 -1.34
N ALA A 6 -25.39 -6.78 -2.29
CA ALA A 6 -24.55 -7.93 -1.99
C ALA A 6 -23.08 -7.51 -1.88
N VAL A 7 -22.37 -7.96 -0.85
CA VAL A 7 -20.93 -7.74 -0.67
C VAL A 7 -20.22 -9.08 -0.72
N ILE A 8 -19.40 -9.31 -1.75
CA ILE A 8 -18.74 -10.60 -1.98
C ILE A 8 -17.32 -10.58 -1.37
N GLY A 9 -17.16 -11.25 -0.24
CA GLY A 9 -15.94 -11.29 0.57
C GLY A 9 -16.00 -10.38 1.79
N GLY A 10 -15.73 -10.95 2.97
CA GLY A 10 -15.63 -10.31 4.29
C GLY A 10 -14.20 -9.90 4.67
N GLY A 11 -13.33 -9.73 3.68
CA GLY A 11 -12.03 -9.09 3.85
C GLY A 11 -12.16 -7.58 4.15
N ILE A 12 -11.02 -6.90 4.19
CA ILE A 12 -10.94 -5.46 4.51
C ILE A 12 -11.83 -4.58 3.62
N SER A 13 -11.82 -4.80 2.30
CA SER A 13 -12.68 -4.08 1.36
C SER A 13 -14.17 -4.35 1.65
N GLY A 14 -14.52 -5.58 2.03
CA GLY A 14 -15.89 -5.99 2.34
C GLY A 14 -16.44 -5.29 3.56
N LEU A 15 -15.70 -5.31 4.68
CA LEU A 15 -16.08 -4.60 5.92
C LEU A 15 -16.34 -3.12 5.66
N ILE A 16 -15.47 -2.48 4.87
CA ILE A 16 -15.64 -1.08 4.52
C ILE A 16 -16.89 -0.87 3.63
N CYS A 17 -17.16 -1.77 2.69
CA CYS A 17 -18.37 -1.70 1.87
C CYS A 17 -19.64 -1.82 2.72
N ILE A 18 -19.69 -2.73 3.69
CA ILE A 18 -20.79 -2.84 4.64
C ILE A 18 -20.97 -1.50 5.36
N LYS A 19 -19.90 -0.96 5.96
CA LYS A 19 -19.96 0.32 6.69
C LYS A 19 -20.41 1.49 5.79
N CYS A 20 -19.91 1.58 4.56
CA CYS A 20 -20.30 2.61 3.60
C CYS A 20 -21.75 2.46 3.13
N CYS A 21 -22.27 1.23 3.03
CA CYS A 21 -23.68 0.99 2.77
C CYS A 21 -24.54 1.55 3.91
N LEU A 22 -24.18 1.27 5.15
CA LEU A 22 -24.89 1.76 6.33
C LEU A 22 -24.85 3.29 6.43
N ASP A 23 -23.69 3.91 6.20
CA ASP A 23 -23.52 5.38 6.17
C ASP A 23 -24.49 6.05 5.18
N GLU A 24 -24.81 5.39 4.07
CA GLU A 24 -25.69 5.89 3.02
C GLU A 24 -27.13 5.34 3.09
N GLY A 25 -27.47 4.55 4.13
CA GLY A 25 -28.80 3.98 4.32
C GLY A 25 -29.19 2.89 3.31
N LEU A 26 -28.20 2.11 2.83
CA LEU A 26 -28.39 0.91 2.02
C LEU A 26 -28.42 -0.34 2.94
N GLU A 27 -28.94 -1.46 2.43
CA GLU A 27 -29.06 -2.72 3.18
C GLU A 27 -28.02 -3.74 2.67
N PRO A 28 -26.83 -3.84 3.29
CA PRO A 28 -25.81 -4.78 2.85
C PRO A 28 -26.09 -6.21 3.34
N VAL A 29 -25.75 -7.20 2.51
CA VAL A 29 -25.56 -8.60 2.91
C VAL A 29 -24.22 -9.05 2.38
N CYS A 30 -23.31 -9.38 3.29
CA CYS A 30 -21.97 -9.86 2.95
C CYS A 30 -21.91 -11.37 2.98
N PHE A 31 -21.35 -11.97 1.94
CA PHE A 31 -21.07 -13.40 1.86
C PHE A 31 -19.56 -13.60 1.98
N GLU A 32 -19.14 -14.20 3.09
CA GLU A 32 -17.75 -14.60 3.34
C GLU A 32 -17.67 -16.12 3.25
N SER A 33 -16.80 -16.59 2.37
CA SER A 33 -16.55 -18.02 2.18
C SER A 33 -15.90 -18.66 3.43
N SER A 34 -15.13 -17.89 4.20
CA SER A 34 -14.42 -18.31 5.41
C SER A 34 -15.31 -18.30 6.64
N ASP A 35 -14.80 -18.84 7.73
CA ASP A 35 -15.38 -18.83 9.06
C ASP A 35 -15.18 -17.52 9.84
N ASP A 36 -14.42 -16.57 9.31
CA ASP A 36 -14.15 -15.28 9.95
C ASP A 36 -13.80 -14.17 8.93
N ILE A 37 -13.79 -12.92 9.37
CA ILE A 37 -13.44 -11.72 8.60
C ILE A 37 -11.93 -11.59 8.38
N GLY A 38 -11.54 -10.57 7.61
CA GLY A 38 -10.16 -10.10 7.48
C GLY A 38 -9.43 -10.59 6.23
N GLY A 39 -9.86 -11.72 5.66
CA GLY A 39 -9.30 -12.27 4.43
C GLY A 39 -7.79 -12.47 4.53
N LEU A 40 -7.01 -11.78 3.70
CA LEU A 40 -5.54 -11.86 3.68
C LEU A 40 -4.88 -11.71 5.06
N TRP A 41 -5.42 -10.84 5.92
CA TRP A 41 -4.79 -10.52 7.21
C TRP A 41 -5.10 -11.53 8.31
N ARG A 42 -6.10 -12.40 8.10
CA ARG A 42 -6.40 -13.50 9.01
C ARG A 42 -5.40 -14.62 8.74
N PHE A 43 -4.36 -14.69 9.57
CA PHE A 43 -3.43 -15.81 9.50
C PHE A 43 -4.15 -17.14 9.80
N LYS A 44 -3.84 -18.15 9.00
CA LYS A 44 -4.17 -19.55 9.20
C LYS A 44 -2.93 -20.38 8.92
N GLU A 45 -2.71 -21.42 9.70
CA GLU A 45 -1.59 -22.35 9.52
C GLU A 45 -1.67 -23.01 8.14
N GLU A 46 -2.82 -23.59 7.83
CA GLU A 46 -3.06 -24.23 6.53
C GLU A 46 -3.59 -23.24 5.48
N PRO A 47 -2.92 -23.10 4.32
CA PRO A 47 -3.44 -22.33 3.19
C PRO A 47 -4.75 -22.92 2.66
N GLU A 48 -5.83 -22.15 2.70
CA GLU A 48 -7.10 -22.57 2.11
C GLU A 48 -7.11 -22.32 0.60
N LYS A 49 -7.66 -23.26 -0.19
CA LYS A 49 -7.78 -23.12 -1.65
C LYS A 49 -8.53 -21.83 -2.02
N ASP A 50 -8.11 -21.18 -3.11
CA ASP A 50 -8.73 -19.96 -3.65
C ASP A 50 -8.78 -18.75 -2.70
N ARG A 51 -8.01 -18.77 -1.60
CA ARG A 51 -7.83 -17.64 -0.68
C ARG A 51 -6.40 -17.14 -0.64
N ALA A 52 -6.27 -15.86 -0.33
CA ALA A 52 -4.97 -15.29 -0.06
C ALA A 52 -4.42 -15.85 1.26
N SER A 53 -3.10 -15.99 1.33
CA SER A 53 -2.40 -16.58 2.47
C SER A 53 -1.21 -15.68 2.83
N ILE A 54 -0.92 -15.61 4.13
CA ILE A 54 0.24 -14.93 4.69
C ILE A 54 1.04 -15.90 5.56
N TYR A 55 2.33 -15.63 5.71
CA TYR A 55 3.19 -16.28 6.70
C TYR A 55 3.06 -15.57 8.06
N PRO A 56 3.34 -16.26 9.19
CA PRO A 56 3.07 -15.76 10.52
C PRO A 56 3.77 -14.44 10.82
N SER A 57 5.00 -14.23 10.33
CA SER A 57 5.82 -13.05 10.66
C SER A 57 5.49 -11.79 9.87
N VAL A 58 4.44 -11.80 9.03
CA VAL A 58 4.05 -10.63 8.22
C VAL A 58 3.78 -9.42 9.11
N THR A 59 4.52 -8.35 8.85
CA THR A 59 4.32 -7.01 9.40
C THR A 59 3.97 -6.06 8.26
N ILE A 60 2.97 -5.20 8.44
CA ILE A 60 2.53 -4.28 7.39
C ILE A 60 3.63 -3.31 6.95
N ASN A 61 3.60 -2.92 5.67
CA ASN A 61 4.62 -2.06 5.05
C ASN A 61 4.21 -0.57 5.05
N THR A 62 3.09 -0.24 5.69
CA THR A 62 2.53 1.11 5.75
C THR A 62 2.20 1.46 7.20
N SER A 63 2.49 2.69 7.60
CA SER A 63 2.35 3.14 8.97
C SER A 63 0.90 3.29 9.39
N LYS A 64 0.63 3.12 10.69
CA LYS A 64 -0.72 3.11 11.27
C LYS A 64 -1.56 4.33 10.87
N GLU A 65 -1.01 5.54 10.91
CA GLU A 65 -1.77 6.75 10.57
C GLU A 65 -2.02 6.89 9.06
N MET A 66 -1.20 6.27 8.21
CA MET A 66 -1.38 6.29 6.75
C MET A 66 -2.35 5.22 6.26
N MET A 67 -2.52 4.13 7.02
CA MET A 67 -3.38 3.01 6.67
C MET A 67 -4.74 2.96 7.38
N SER A 68 -4.94 3.79 8.42
CA SER A 68 -6.19 3.82 9.19
C SER A 68 -7.41 4.12 8.32
N PHE A 69 -8.61 3.79 8.78
CA PHE A 69 -9.80 4.30 8.12
C PHE A 69 -9.95 5.78 8.42
N SER A 70 -10.54 6.52 7.48
CA SER A 70 -10.56 7.97 7.55
C SER A 70 -11.37 8.54 8.73
N ASP A 71 -12.26 7.74 9.32
CA ASP A 71 -13.10 8.08 10.48
C ASP A 71 -12.88 7.17 11.71
N PHE A 72 -11.84 6.33 11.68
CA PHE A 72 -11.51 5.43 12.77
C PHE A 72 -9.97 5.27 12.90
N PRO A 73 -9.29 6.15 13.65
CA PRO A 73 -7.86 6.06 13.87
C PRO A 73 -7.46 4.75 14.58
N ILE A 74 -6.32 4.20 14.21
CA ILE A 74 -5.72 3.06 14.93
C ILE A 74 -5.32 3.52 16.35
N PRO A 75 -5.51 2.67 17.39
CA PRO A 75 -5.18 3.02 18.77
C PRO A 75 -3.77 3.58 18.94
N ALA A 76 -3.66 4.60 19.77
CA ALA A 76 -2.42 5.35 19.89
C ALA A 76 -1.26 4.52 20.48
N HIS A 77 -1.56 3.50 21.29
CA HIS A 77 -0.57 2.56 21.84
C HIS A 77 -0.11 1.48 20.85
N PHE A 78 -0.81 1.28 19.72
CA PHE A 78 -0.37 0.30 18.70
C PHE A 78 0.94 0.77 18.04
N PRO A 79 1.84 -0.16 17.68
CA PRO A 79 3.07 0.16 16.97
C PRO A 79 2.80 0.78 15.60
N ASN A 80 3.74 1.58 15.09
CA ASN A 80 3.57 2.27 13.81
C ASN A 80 3.47 1.29 12.63
N TYR A 81 4.23 0.20 12.66
CA TYR A 81 4.08 -0.91 11.73
C TYR A 81 3.65 -2.13 12.54
N MET A 82 2.46 -2.63 12.23
CA MET A 82 1.78 -3.67 12.99
C MET A 82 2.01 -5.05 12.39
N HIS A 83 2.21 -6.02 13.28
CA HIS A 83 2.09 -7.44 12.97
C HIS A 83 0.67 -7.76 12.48
N ASN A 84 0.51 -8.79 11.64
CA ASN A 84 -0.80 -9.18 11.12
C ASN A 84 -1.87 -9.42 12.21
N SER A 85 -1.48 -9.91 13.39
CA SER A 85 -2.40 -10.07 14.54
C SER A 85 -3.00 -8.74 14.99
N LEU A 86 -2.18 -7.69 15.16
CA LEU A 86 -2.65 -6.35 15.54
C LEU A 86 -3.48 -5.68 14.43
N ILE A 87 -3.22 -6.03 13.16
CA ILE A 87 -4.08 -5.63 12.05
C ILE A 87 -5.47 -6.27 12.19
N MET A 88 -5.51 -7.56 12.53
CA MET A 88 -6.77 -8.26 12.80
C MET A 88 -7.51 -7.68 14.01
N ASP A 89 -6.82 -7.37 15.10
CA ASP A 89 -7.41 -6.71 16.26
C ASP A 89 -8.07 -5.39 15.84
N TYR A 90 -7.38 -4.57 15.05
CA TYR A 90 -7.95 -3.33 14.53
C TYR A 90 -9.19 -3.54 13.64
N PHE A 91 -9.21 -4.60 12.83
CA PHE A 91 -10.39 -4.94 12.02
C PHE A 91 -11.56 -5.43 12.86
N GLN A 92 -11.30 -6.19 13.92
CA GLN A 92 -12.32 -6.59 14.89
C GLN A 92 -12.87 -5.36 15.61
N MET A 93 -12.01 -4.46 16.10
CA MET A 93 -12.42 -3.20 16.72
C MET A 93 -13.31 -2.37 15.79
N TYR A 94 -12.97 -2.29 14.50
CA TYR A 94 -13.79 -1.59 13.50
C TYR A 94 -15.15 -2.27 13.30
N ALA A 95 -15.15 -3.60 13.14
CA ALA A 95 -16.37 -4.37 12.94
C ALA A 95 -17.31 -4.31 14.14
N GLU A 96 -16.78 -4.31 15.36
CA GLU A 96 -17.53 -4.15 16.60
C GLU A 96 -18.09 -2.74 16.75
N HIS A 97 -17.23 -1.71 16.56
CA HIS A 97 -17.62 -0.31 16.71
C HIS A 97 -18.79 0.06 15.80
N PHE A 98 -18.72 -0.35 14.52
CA PHE A 98 -19.79 -0.10 13.54
C PHE A 98 -20.81 -1.24 13.45
N LYS A 99 -20.72 -2.26 14.31
CA LYS A 99 -21.64 -3.40 14.42
C LYS A 99 -21.87 -4.15 13.10
N LEU A 100 -20.80 -4.33 12.32
CA LEU A 100 -20.80 -4.81 10.93
C LEU A 100 -21.06 -6.32 10.81
N LEU A 101 -20.64 -7.11 11.80
CA LEU A 101 -20.67 -8.58 11.71
C LEU A 101 -22.08 -9.16 11.52
N ARG A 102 -23.12 -8.46 11.97
CA ARG A 102 -24.52 -8.87 11.77
C ARG A 102 -24.93 -8.99 10.29
N TYR A 103 -24.20 -8.34 9.39
CA TYR A 103 -24.45 -8.34 7.95
C TYR A 103 -23.63 -9.40 7.23
N VAL A 104 -22.77 -10.15 7.93
CA VAL A 104 -21.87 -11.14 7.34
C VAL A 104 -22.45 -12.54 7.51
N ARG A 105 -22.55 -13.26 6.40
CA ARG A 105 -22.84 -14.69 6.35
C ARG A 105 -21.53 -15.42 6.08
N PHE A 106 -20.98 -16.02 7.13
CA PHE A 106 -19.78 -16.84 7.05
C PHE A 106 -20.05 -18.18 6.38
N GLN A 107 -18.97 -18.84 5.96
CA GLN A 107 -18.98 -20.15 5.31
C GLN A 107 -19.95 -20.22 4.12
N THR A 108 -20.09 -19.09 3.41
CA THR A 108 -21.05 -18.91 2.33
C THR A 108 -20.31 -18.37 1.11
N THR A 109 -20.07 -19.26 0.15
CA THR A 109 -19.34 -18.97 -1.08
C THR A 109 -20.31 -18.50 -2.16
N VAL A 110 -20.00 -17.40 -2.84
CA VAL A 110 -20.74 -16.98 -4.03
C VAL A 110 -20.28 -17.79 -5.23
N CYS A 111 -21.20 -18.53 -5.84
CA CYS A 111 -20.93 -19.42 -6.97
C CYS A 111 -21.14 -18.72 -8.31
N SER A 112 -22.18 -17.89 -8.42
CA SER A 112 -22.45 -17.12 -9.65
C SER A 112 -23.19 -15.82 -9.35
N VAL A 113 -22.96 -14.83 -10.22
CA VAL A 113 -23.64 -13.54 -10.26
C VAL A 113 -24.04 -13.26 -11.69
N SER A 114 -25.34 -13.17 -11.96
CA SER A 114 -25.88 -12.94 -13.30
C SER A 114 -26.89 -11.79 -13.31
N GLN A 115 -26.94 -11.07 -14.42
CA GLN A 115 -27.97 -10.05 -14.63
C GLN A 115 -29.35 -10.71 -14.69
N ARG A 116 -30.35 -10.09 -14.06
CA ARG A 116 -31.74 -10.53 -14.23
C ARG A 116 -32.25 -10.27 -15.65
N PRO A 117 -33.28 -10.99 -16.13
CA PRO A 117 -33.85 -10.74 -17.45
C PRO A 117 -34.30 -9.29 -17.69
N ASP A 118 -34.72 -8.58 -16.64
CA ASP A 118 -35.16 -7.18 -16.73
C ASP A 118 -34.07 -6.15 -16.33
N PHE A 119 -32.78 -6.54 -16.32
CA PHE A 119 -31.66 -5.72 -15.86
C PHE A 119 -31.59 -4.33 -16.51
N ALA A 120 -31.89 -4.22 -17.81
CA ALA A 120 -31.92 -2.93 -18.51
C ALA A 120 -32.84 -1.90 -17.81
N ARG A 121 -33.90 -2.37 -17.15
CA ARG A 121 -34.85 -1.57 -16.37
C ARG A 121 -34.54 -1.59 -14.87
N SER A 122 -34.33 -2.77 -14.28
CA SER A 122 -34.21 -2.96 -12.83
C SER A 122 -32.80 -2.72 -12.30
N GLY A 123 -31.76 -3.05 -13.08
CA GLY A 123 -30.36 -3.07 -12.64
C GLY A 123 -30.02 -4.17 -11.64
N GLN A 124 -30.91 -5.15 -11.46
CA GLN A 124 -30.82 -6.18 -10.42
C GLN A 124 -30.06 -7.44 -10.84
N TRP A 125 -29.53 -8.14 -9.84
CA TRP A 125 -28.69 -9.32 -10.01
C TRP A 125 -29.29 -10.54 -9.33
N ASP A 126 -29.18 -11.69 -9.99
CA ASP A 126 -29.34 -13.01 -9.36
C ASP A 126 -27.98 -13.44 -8.82
N VAL A 127 -27.93 -13.78 -7.53
CA VAL A 127 -26.72 -14.24 -6.83
C VAL A 127 -26.98 -15.65 -6.29
N VAL A 128 -26.17 -16.62 -6.73
CA VAL A 128 -26.21 -17.99 -6.23
C VAL A 128 -25.10 -18.18 -5.21
N THR A 129 -25.47 -18.65 -4.02
CA THR A 129 -24.54 -18.91 -2.92
C THR A 129 -24.61 -20.35 -2.48
N LYS A 130 -23.48 -20.90 -2.04
CA LYS A 130 -23.38 -22.26 -1.50
C LYS A 130 -22.81 -22.22 -0.08
N ASN A 131 -23.53 -22.82 0.87
CA ASN A 131 -23.08 -22.90 2.25
C ASN A 131 -22.10 -24.09 2.46
N ARG A 132 -21.56 -24.25 3.68
CA ARG A 132 -20.66 -25.36 4.05
C ARG A 132 -21.25 -26.75 3.85
N GLN A 133 -22.58 -26.90 3.98
CA GLN A 133 -23.28 -28.17 3.77
C GLN A 133 -23.52 -28.46 2.28
N GLY A 134 -23.12 -27.54 1.41
CA GLY A 134 -23.30 -27.65 -0.03
C GLY A 134 -24.68 -27.26 -0.53
N GLN A 135 -25.54 -26.71 0.34
CA GLN A 135 -26.87 -26.23 -0.05
C GLN A 135 -26.73 -24.91 -0.81
N GLU A 136 -27.45 -24.82 -1.93
CA GLU A 136 -27.49 -23.62 -2.76
C GLU A 136 -28.71 -22.77 -2.43
N GLU A 137 -28.49 -21.46 -2.30
CA GLU A 137 -29.53 -20.45 -2.15
C GLU A 137 -29.43 -19.43 -3.29
N ARG A 138 -30.58 -18.92 -3.73
CA ARG A 138 -30.68 -17.87 -4.75
C ARG A 138 -31.20 -16.59 -4.13
N HIS A 139 -30.53 -15.49 -4.42
CA HIS A 139 -30.84 -14.17 -3.86
C HIS A 139 -30.95 -13.14 -4.97
N ILE A 140 -31.81 -12.14 -4.76
CA ILE A 140 -31.92 -10.97 -5.64
C ILE A 140 -31.36 -9.75 -4.92
N PHE A 141 -30.49 -9.01 -5.59
CA PHE A 141 -29.89 -7.79 -5.09
C PHE A 141 -29.96 -6.64 -6.11
N ASP A 142 -30.05 -5.41 -5.61
CA ASP A 142 -30.11 -4.19 -6.41
C ASP A 142 -28.72 -3.74 -6.87
N ALA A 143 -27.67 -4.07 -6.10
CA ALA A 143 -26.29 -3.80 -6.45
C ALA A 143 -25.32 -4.81 -5.85
N ILE A 144 -24.11 -4.88 -6.42
CA ILE A 144 -23.06 -5.83 -6.04
C ILE A 144 -21.74 -5.10 -5.80
N PHE A 145 -21.13 -5.37 -4.65
CA PHE A 145 -19.73 -5.13 -4.38
C PHE A 145 -18.93 -6.42 -4.50
N VAL A 146 -17.82 -6.37 -5.24
CA VAL A 146 -16.85 -7.47 -5.31
C VAL A 146 -15.61 -7.09 -4.53
N CYS A 147 -15.31 -7.86 -3.48
CA CYS A 147 -14.27 -7.55 -2.48
C CYS A 147 -13.28 -8.72 -2.26
N ILE A 148 -13.11 -9.59 -3.26
CA ILE A 148 -12.31 -10.82 -3.16
C ILE A 148 -10.77 -10.59 -3.17
N GLY A 149 -10.32 -9.35 -3.39
CA GLY A 149 -8.90 -9.03 -3.53
C GLY A 149 -8.28 -9.60 -4.81
N HIS A 150 -6.95 -9.71 -4.83
CA HIS A 150 -6.19 -10.12 -6.02
C HIS A 150 -4.89 -10.88 -5.71
N HIS A 151 -4.71 -11.33 -4.47
CA HIS A 151 -3.53 -12.07 -3.99
C HIS A 151 -3.87 -13.53 -3.61
N ALA A 152 -4.95 -14.08 -4.19
CA ALA A 152 -5.33 -15.46 -3.98
C ALA A 152 -4.58 -16.38 -4.96
N CYS A 153 -4.76 -16.21 -6.28
CA CYS A 153 -4.24 -17.16 -7.27
C CYS A 153 -2.72 -17.03 -7.45
N PRO A 154 -1.90 -18.03 -7.08
CA PRO A 154 -0.45 -17.94 -7.25
C PRO A 154 -0.05 -17.94 -8.72
N HIS A 155 0.92 -17.13 -9.10
CA HIS A 155 1.50 -17.13 -10.44
C HIS A 155 2.80 -17.93 -10.45
N ILE A 156 2.78 -19.16 -10.96
CA ILE A 156 3.94 -20.06 -10.99
C ILE A 156 4.31 -20.35 -12.46
N PRO A 157 5.23 -19.56 -13.06
CA PRO A 157 5.60 -19.74 -14.46
C PRO A 157 6.65 -20.85 -14.61
N LEU A 158 6.26 -22.12 -14.37
CA LEU A 158 7.17 -23.28 -14.40
C LEU A 158 7.93 -23.42 -15.74
N LYS A 159 7.30 -23.00 -16.85
CA LYS A 159 7.92 -22.97 -18.18
C LYS A 159 9.19 -22.10 -18.27
N ASP A 160 9.34 -21.13 -17.37
CA ASP A 160 10.50 -20.23 -17.32
C ASP A 160 11.67 -20.85 -16.52
N PHE A 161 11.48 -22.03 -15.92
CA PHE A 161 12.45 -22.74 -15.07
C PHE A 161 12.61 -24.20 -15.53
N PRO A 162 13.27 -24.43 -16.67
CA PRO A 162 13.40 -25.77 -17.25
C PRO A 162 14.12 -26.72 -16.28
N GLY A 163 13.64 -27.95 -16.17
CA GLY A 163 14.20 -28.99 -15.31
C GLY A 163 13.68 -28.97 -13.87
N ILE A 164 12.75 -28.08 -13.52
CA ILE A 164 12.09 -28.05 -12.20
C ILE A 164 11.38 -29.38 -11.87
N GLU A 165 10.90 -30.10 -12.88
CA GLU A 165 10.31 -31.43 -12.76
C GLU A 165 11.31 -32.51 -12.31
N THR A 166 12.61 -32.29 -12.54
CA THR A 166 13.69 -33.19 -12.09
C THR A 166 14.20 -32.83 -10.69
N PHE A 167 13.70 -31.74 -10.10
CA PHE A 167 14.18 -31.24 -8.82
C PHE A 167 13.86 -32.22 -7.70
N LYS A 168 14.89 -32.68 -6.99
CA LYS A 168 14.75 -33.67 -5.91
C LYS A 168 14.32 -33.07 -4.58
N GLY A 169 14.53 -31.77 -4.39
CA GLY A 169 14.10 -31.03 -3.21
C GLY A 169 12.63 -30.62 -3.24
N LYS A 170 12.20 -29.85 -2.24
CA LYS A 170 10.84 -29.30 -2.18
C LYS A 170 10.76 -27.98 -2.93
N TRP A 171 9.64 -27.70 -3.56
CA TRP A 171 9.37 -26.37 -4.10
C TRP A 171 7.91 -26.00 -3.91
N PHE A 172 7.65 -24.71 -3.70
CA PHE A 172 6.29 -24.18 -3.56
C PHE A 172 6.26 -22.68 -3.85
N HIS A 173 5.06 -22.13 -4.00
CA HIS A 173 4.87 -20.69 -4.13
C HIS A 173 4.91 -20.01 -2.75
N SER A 174 5.33 -18.74 -2.69
CA SER A 174 5.34 -17.93 -1.46
C SER A 174 4.01 -17.87 -0.68
N ARG A 175 2.90 -18.24 -1.32
CA ARG A 175 1.56 -18.40 -0.70
C ARG A 175 1.55 -19.51 0.36
N ASP A 176 2.30 -20.58 0.11
CA ASP A 176 2.28 -21.81 0.90
C ASP A 176 3.37 -21.82 1.99
N TYR A 177 4.21 -20.79 2.02
CA TYR A 177 5.22 -20.61 3.05
C TYR A 177 4.58 -20.25 4.40
N LYS A 178 4.98 -20.95 5.47
CA LYS A 178 4.42 -20.78 6.83
C LYS A 178 5.43 -20.77 7.96
N SER A 179 6.55 -21.47 7.83
CA SER A 179 7.54 -21.51 8.90
C SER A 179 8.94 -21.68 8.33
N PRO A 180 9.96 -21.07 8.95
CA PRO A 180 11.35 -21.31 8.60
C PRO A 180 11.89 -22.63 9.18
N GLU A 181 11.24 -23.22 10.20
CA GLU A 181 11.81 -24.29 11.04
C GLU A 181 12.20 -25.55 10.27
N GLU A 182 11.41 -25.96 9.28
CA GLU A 182 11.70 -27.12 8.42
C GLU A 182 13.04 -26.99 7.66
N TRP A 183 13.54 -25.75 7.50
CA TRP A 183 14.68 -25.42 6.67
C TRP A 183 15.97 -25.18 7.46
N LEU A 184 15.99 -25.57 8.74
CA LEU A 184 17.18 -25.50 9.59
C LEU A 184 18.34 -26.27 8.96
N GLY A 185 19.47 -25.58 8.76
CA GLY A 185 20.68 -26.18 8.17
C GLY A 185 20.57 -26.56 6.69
N LYS A 186 19.49 -26.16 6.00
CA LYS A 186 19.25 -26.46 4.58
C LYS A 186 19.76 -25.37 3.64
N ARG A 187 19.91 -25.67 2.35
CA ARG A 187 20.23 -24.69 1.30
C ARG A 187 18.98 -24.33 0.52
N VAL A 188 18.70 -23.04 0.41
CA VAL A 188 17.44 -22.55 -0.15
C VAL A 188 17.66 -21.55 -1.27
N VAL A 189 16.88 -21.66 -2.35
CA VAL A 189 16.76 -20.63 -3.40
C VAL A 189 15.39 -19.96 -3.30
N VAL A 190 15.37 -18.63 -3.14
CA VAL A 190 14.15 -17.82 -3.23
C VAL A 190 14.16 -17.07 -4.55
N ILE A 191 13.14 -17.29 -5.38
CA ILE A 191 13.03 -16.70 -6.72
C ILE A 191 12.10 -15.50 -6.68
N GLY A 192 12.65 -14.32 -6.95
CA GLY A 192 11.93 -13.06 -7.03
C GLY A 192 12.13 -12.17 -5.81
N ILE A 193 12.44 -10.90 -6.05
CA ILE A 193 12.72 -9.89 -5.01
C ILE A 193 11.50 -8.99 -4.72
N GLY A 194 10.28 -9.56 -4.72
CA GLY A 194 9.10 -8.85 -4.21
C GLY A 194 9.14 -8.69 -2.69
N ASN A 195 8.12 -8.03 -2.10
CA ASN A 195 8.03 -7.93 -0.63
C ASN A 195 8.09 -9.32 0.02
N SER A 196 7.25 -10.26 -0.42
CA SER A 196 7.27 -11.64 0.08
C SER A 196 8.62 -12.32 -0.14
N GLY A 197 9.24 -12.16 -1.30
CA GLY A 197 10.53 -12.80 -1.59
C GLY A 197 11.68 -12.27 -0.71
N GLY A 198 11.71 -10.95 -0.47
CA GLY A 198 12.68 -10.34 0.44
C GLY A 198 12.46 -10.79 1.89
N ASP A 199 11.20 -10.78 2.36
CA ASP A 199 10.86 -11.16 3.73
C ASP A 199 11.12 -12.64 4.00
N ILE A 200 10.72 -13.53 3.09
CA ILE A 200 10.98 -14.98 3.19
C ILE A 200 12.49 -15.27 3.14
N ALA A 201 13.24 -14.62 2.24
CA ALA A 201 14.69 -14.80 2.19
C ALA A 201 15.38 -14.35 3.48
N VAL A 202 14.94 -13.23 4.06
CA VAL A 202 15.46 -12.74 5.35
C VAL A 202 15.12 -13.70 6.48
N GLU A 203 13.88 -14.19 6.56
CA GLU A 203 13.47 -15.09 7.63
C GLU A 203 14.20 -16.43 7.56
N LEU A 204 14.26 -17.05 6.37
CA LEU A 204 14.98 -18.30 6.15
C LEU A 204 16.49 -18.15 6.43
N SER A 205 17.08 -16.99 6.15
CA SER A 205 18.52 -16.76 6.39
C SER A 205 18.93 -16.82 7.87
N ARG A 206 17.96 -16.85 8.79
CA ARG A 206 18.21 -17.00 10.23
C ARG A 206 18.46 -18.46 10.64
N VAL A 207 17.99 -19.42 9.85
CA VAL A 207 18.03 -20.86 10.20
C VAL A 207 18.66 -21.73 9.13
N ALA A 208 18.55 -21.36 7.86
CA ALA A 208 19.13 -22.08 6.74
C ALA A 208 20.65 -22.03 6.77
N LYS A 209 21.31 -23.07 6.24
CA LYS A 209 22.75 -23.09 6.02
C LYS A 209 23.17 -22.00 5.03
N GLN A 210 22.38 -21.81 3.97
CA GLN A 210 22.59 -20.74 3.00
C GLN A 210 21.28 -20.40 2.27
N VAL A 211 21.01 -19.10 2.10
CA VAL A 211 19.92 -18.62 1.25
C VAL A 211 20.48 -17.92 0.02
N PHE A 212 19.93 -18.26 -1.14
CA PHE A 212 20.19 -17.60 -2.43
C PHE A 212 18.95 -16.83 -2.87
N LEU A 213 19.05 -15.52 -3.02
CA LEU A 213 17.96 -14.67 -3.51
C LEU A 213 18.16 -14.39 -5.00
N SER A 214 17.42 -15.09 -5.85
CA SER A 214 17.48 -14.94 -7.30
C SER A 214 16.60 -13.77 -7.77
N THR A 215 17.18 -12.88 -8.57
CA THR A 215 16.45 -11.77 -9.18
C THR A 215 16.91 -11.48 -10.60
N ARG A 216 15.95 -11.35 -11.51
CA ARG A 216 16.21 -11.02 -12.92
C ARG A 216 16.50 -9.54 -13.17
N ARG A 217 15.87 -8.66 -12.39
CA ARG A 217 15.89 -7.21 -12.65
C ARG A 217 16.46 -6.38 -11.51
N GLY A 218 16.72 -6.96 -10.33
CA GLY A 218 16.98 -6.19 -9.11
C GLY A 218 15.72 -5.49 -8.58
N ALA A 219 15.85 -4.77 -7.47
CA ALA A 219 14.83 -3.91 -6.91
C ALA A 219 15.44 -2.79 -6.05
N TRP A 220 14.78 -1.64 -5.99
CA TRP A 220 15.07 -0.62 -5.00
C TRP A 220 14.49 -1.06 -3.65
N ILE A 221 15.30 -1.08 -2.60
CA ILE A 221 14.86 -1.45 -1.25
C ILE A 221 14.58 -0.19 -0.44
N LEU A 222 13.41 -0.15 0.17
CA LEU A 222 12.98 0.89 1.08
C LEU A 222 12.90 0.34 2.50
N ASN A 223 13.43 1.06 3.47
CA ASN A 223 13.26 0.74 4.88
C ASN A 223 12.02 1.45 5.45
N ARG A 224 11.32 0.79 6.37
CA ARG A 224 10.23 1.35 7.16
C ARG A 224 10.73 2.49 8.05
N VAL A 225 11.90 2.30 8.67
CA VAL A 225 12.56 3.30 9.50
C VAL A 225 13.13 4.42 8.63
N GLY A 226 12.47 5.59 8.66
CA GLY A 226 12.82 6.78 7.90
C GLY A 226 13.86 7.68 8.58
N GLU A 227 13.78 8.97 8.27
CA GLU A 227 14.65 9.98 8.89
C GLU A 227 14.22 10.19 10.34
N ASN A 228 15.19 10.35 11.25
CA ASN A 228 14.96 10.54 12.68
C ASN A 228 14.12 9.43 13.34
N GLY A 229 14.08 8.23 12.74
CA GLY A 229 13.32 7.10 13.25
C GLY A 229 11.82 7.10 12.92
N PHE A 230 11.29 8.12 12.26
CA PHE A 230 9.87 8.19 11.90
C PHE A 230 9.51 7.28 10.72
N PRO A 231 8.25 6.82 10.61
CA PRO A 231 7.80 6.02 9.49
C PRO A 231 8.05 6.70 8.13
N MET A 232 8.65 5.97 7.19
CA MET A 232 9.09 6.53 5.90
C MET A 232 7.94 7.08 5.05
N ASP A 233 6.80 6.39 5.07
CA ASP A 233 5.60 6.72 4.31
C ASP A 233 4.89 7.98 4.81
N MET A 234 5.11 8.40 6.06
CA MET A 234 4.59 9.67 6.58
C MET A 234 5.28 10.91 5.98
N LYS A 235 6.34 10.74 5.19
CA LYS A 235 6.91 11.84 4.38
C LYS A 235 6.05 12.19 3.17
N LEU A 236 5.08 11.34 2.80
CA LEU A 236 4.17 11.59 1.69
C LEU A 236 3.18 12.71 2.05
N SER A 237 3.58 13.95 1.82
CA SER A 237 2.76 15.15 2.03
C SER A 237 2.16 15.68 0.72
N ARG A 238 1.15 16.56 0.83
CA ARG A 238 0.59 17.23 -0.35
C ARG A 238 1.61 18.12 -1.05
N LEU A 239 2.48 18.81 -0.31
CA LEU A 239 3.56 19.60 -0.87
C LEU A 239 4.53 18.72 -1.67
N THR A 240 5.00 17.61 -1.11
CA THR A 240 5.89 16.68 -1.85
C THR A 240 5.20 16.14 -3.09
N HIS A 241 3.91 15.82 -3.02
CA HIS A 241 3.14 15.41 -4.20
C HIS A 241 3.08 16.51 -5.28
N ILE A 242 2.77 17.76 -4.91
CA ILE A 242 2.76 18.90 -5.84
C ILE A 242 4.12 19.06 -6.51
N LEU A 243 5.21 18.99 -5.73
CA LEU A 243 6.58 19.05 -6.27
C LEU A 243 6.85 17.89 -7.23
N THR A 244 6.37 16.67 -6.95
CA THR A 244 6.56 15.54 -7.88
C THR A 244 5.76 15.65 -9.18
N VAL A 245 4.67 16.43 -9.19
CA VAL A 245 3.89 16.68 -10.40
C VAL A 245 4.53 17.79 -11.25
N ILE A 246 5.17 18.77 -10.62
CA ILE A 246 5.83 19.89 -11.31
C ILE A 246 7.22 19.49 -11.82
N LEU A 247 7.98 18.73 -11.02
CA LEU A 247 9.35 18.34 -11.36
C LEU A 247 9.36 17.14 -12.32
N PRO A 248 10.30 17.08 -13.28
CA PRO A 248 10.48 15.92 -14.13
C PRO A 248 10.70 14.63 -13.33
N ILE A 249 10.07 13.53 -13.74
CA ILE A 249 10.16 12.23 -13.04
C ILE A 249 11.61 11.71 -12.94
N THR A 250 12.47 12.10 -13.87
CA THR A 250 13.90 11.78 -13.87
C THR A 250 14.62 12.43 -12.69
N LEU A 251 14.32 13.69 -12.40
CA LEU A 251 14.91 14.43 -11.28
C LEU A 251 14.42 13.88 -9.94
N THR A 252 13.12 13.65 -9.80
CA THR A 252 12.56 13.08 -8.56
C THR A 252 13.09 11.67 -8.31
N SER A 253 13.18 10.83 -9.35
CA SER A 253 13.80 9.51 -9.27
C SER A 253 15.26 9.61 -8.85
N MET A 254 16.05 10.52 -9.45
CA MET A 254 17.46 10.71 -9.10
C MET A 254 17.62 11.11 -7.62
N ILE A 255 16.80 12.04 -7.12
CA ILE A 255 16.83 12.46 -5.71
C ILE A 255 16.49 11.28 -4.79
N GLY A 256 15.44 10.52 -5.12
CA GLY A 256 15.05 9.33 -4.36
C GLY A 256 16.14 8.25 -4.37
N GLU A 257 16.71 7.94 -5.53
CA GLU A 257 17.81 6.98 -5.72
C GLU A 257 19.04 7.37 -4.91
N ARG A 258 19.41 8.66 -4.88
CA ARG A 258 20.51 9.17 -4.04
C ARG A 258 20.23 8.95 -2.56
N ARG A 259 19.00 9.22 -2.10
CA ARG A 259 18.60 8.99 -0.70
C ARG A 259 18.65 7.52 -0.32
N LEU A 260 18.16 6.63 -1.18
CA LEU A 260 18.24 5.18 -0.94
C LEU A 260 19.69 4.69 -0.91
N ASN A 261 20.52 5.14 -1.86
CA ASN A 261 21.94 4.75 -1.89
C ASN A 261 22.76 5.32 -0.73
N LYS A 262 22.34 6.44 -0.12
CA LYS A 262 22.95 6.97 1.10
C LYS A 262 22.78 6.00 2.28
N ARG A 263 21.72 5.19 2.30
CA ARG A 263 21.52 4.18 3.35
C ARG A 263 22.39 2.95 3.11
N PHE A 264 22.40 2.43 1.87
CA PHE A 264 23.35 1.43 1.43
C PHE A 264 23.42 1.39 -0.11
N ASN A 265 24.59 1.09 -0.67
CA ASN A 265 24.82 1.15 -2.11
C ASN A 265 24.21 -0.07 -2.82
N HIS A 266 23.10 0.13 -3.53
CA HIS A 266 22.38 -0.98 -4.18
C HIS A 266 23.20 -1.66 -5.29
N LYS A 267 24.16 -0.95 -5.91
CA LYS A 267 25.05 -1.53 -6.93
C LYS A 267 26.05 -2.49 -6.27
N LEU A 268 26.63 -2.09 -5.15
CA LEU A 268 27.57 -2.91 -4.38
C LEU A 268 26.90 -4.19 -3.85
N TYR A 269 25.61 -4.11 -3.51
CA TYR A 269 24.82 -5.21 -2.98
C TYR A 269 24.16 -6.07 -4.07
N SER A 270 24.53 -5.88 -5.35
CA SER A 270 24.04 -6.65 -6.50
C SER A 270 22.51 -6.65 -6.71
N ILE A 271 21.78 -5.67 -6.15
CA ILE A 271 20.32 -5.57 -6.26
C ILE A 271 19.84 -4.34 -7.03
N LYS A 272 20.75 -3.46 -7.48
CA LYS A 272 20.39 -2.26 -8.23
C LYS A 272 19.65 -2.63 -9.52
N PRO A 273 18.42 -2.13 -9.72
CA PRO A 273 17.68 -2.43 -10.93
C PRO A 273 18.11 -1.58 -12.13
N LYS A 274 17.78 -2.06 -13.32
CA LYS A 274 17.97 -1.31 -14.59
C LYS A 274 16.99 -0.12 -14.73
N HIS A 275 15.86 -0.14 -14.01
CA HIS A 275 14.85 0.91 -14.06
C HIS A 275 15.04 1.98 -12.96
N ARG A 276 14.41 3.14 -13.15
CA ARG A 276 14.38 4.23 -12.17
C ARG A 276 13.48 3.92 -10.97
N LEU A 277 13.69 4.61 -9.86
CA LEU A 277 12.97 4.35 -8.60
C LEU A 277 11.44 4.30 -8.74
N PHE A 278 10.83 5.27 -9.44
CA PHE A 278 9.37 5.36 -9.54
C PHE A 278 8.76 4.62 -10.73
N SER A 279 9.55 3.78 -11.41
CA SER A 279 9.11 2.92 -12.52
C SER A 279 8.66 1.53 -12.06
N GLN A 280 8.82 1.20 -10.79
CA GLN A 280 8.35 -0.05 -10.19
C GLN A 280 8.20 0.18 -8.68
N HIS A 281 7.29 -0.56 -8.05
CA HIS A 281 7.15 -0.52 -6.59
C HIS A 281 8.45 -0.99 -5.93
N PRO A 282 9.05 -0.14 -5.08
CA PRO A 282 10.21 -0.58 -4.31
C PRO A 282 9.80 -1.68 -3.34
N THR A 283 10.74 -2.56 -3.03
CA THR A 283 10.56 -3.61 -2.05
C THR A 283 10.81 -3.02 -0.66
N VAL A 284 9.85 -3.17 0.25
CA VAL A 284 9.98 -2.70 1.63
C VAL A 284 10.57 -3.82 2.46
N ASN A 285 11.80 -3.66 2.93
CA ASN A 285 12.44 -4.63 3.80
C ASN A 285 13.53 -3.96 4.65
N ASP A 286 13.49 -4.20 5.97
CA ASP A 286 14.38 -3.54 6.91
C ASP A 286 15.71 -4.26 7.12
N GLU A 287 15.77 -5.56 6.85
CA GLU A 287 16.88 -6.44 7.23
C GLU A 287 17.67 -6.97 6.04
N LEU A 288 17.11 -6.99 4.83
CA LEU A 288 17.72 -7.60 3.64
C LEU A 288 19.14 -7.09 3.39
N PRO A 289 19.44 -5.78 3.45
CA PRO A 289 20.81 -5.31 3.31
C PRO A 289 21.74 -5.90 4.37
N ASN A 290 21.30 -5.98 5.63
CA ASN A 290 22.12 -6.55 6.70
C ASN A 290 22.38 -8.05 6.48
N ARG A 291 21.39 -8.79 5.97
CA ARG A 291 21.54 -10.22 5.65
C ARG A 291 22.44 -10.49 4.45
N ILE A 292 22.48 -9.57 3.49
CA ILE A 292 23.44 -9.60 2.38
C ILE A 292 24.85 -9.30 2.89
N LEU A 293 24.98 -8.27 3.74
CA LEU A 293 26.27 -7.86 4.29
C LEU A 293 26.91 -8.94 5.18
N SER A 294 26.09 -9.70 5.92
CA SER A 294 26.56 -10.85 6.72
C SER A 294 26.77 -12.13 5.93
N GLY A 295 26.50 -12.14 4.62
CA GLY A 295 26.64 -13.33 3.75
C GLY A 295 25.55 -14.40 3.91
N THR A 296 24.61 -14.21 4.83
CA THR A 296 23.52 -15.19 5.07
C THR A 296 22.51 -15.22 3.92
N VAL A 297 22.42 -14.15 3.13
CA VAL A 297 21.68 -14.09 1.86
C VAL A 297 22.66 -13.72 0.75
N LEU A 298 22.79 -14.60 -0.24
CA LEU A 298 23.59 -14.35 -1.44
C LEU A 298 22.67 -14.02 -2.61
N VAL A 299 22.86 -12.85 -3.21
CA VAL A 299 22.06 -12.42 -4.37
C VAL A 299 22.58 -13.11 -5.62
N LYS A 300 21.68 -13.72 -6.38
CA LYS A 300 21.98 -14.42 -7.62
C LYS A 300 21.23 -13.80 -8.81
N THR A 301 21.77 -14.01 -10.00
CA THR A 301 21.06 -13.73 -11.25
C THR A 301 19.84 -14.64 -11.39
N ASN A 302 19.09 -14.52 -12.49
CA ASN A 302 17.92 -15.36 -12.71
C ASN A 302 18.35 -16.84 -12.85
N VAL A 303 17.48 -17.77 -12.45
CA VAL A 303 17.70 -19.20 -12.65
C VAL A 303 17.60 -19.52 -14.14
N SER A 304 18.58 -20.22 -14.67
CA SER A 304 18.64 -20.65 -16.07
C SER A 304 18.09 -22.05 -16.27
N ARG A 305 18.47 -23.00 -15.41
CA ARG A 305 18.02 -24.40 -15.42
C ARG A 305 18.15 -25.02 -14.03
N ILE A 306 17.33 -26.03 -13.76
CA ILE A 306 17.41 -26.87 -12.56
C ILE A 306 17.72 -28.31 -13.00
N GLU A 307 18.61 -28.99 -12.29
CA GLU A 307 18.98 -30.38 -12.60
C GLU A 307 19.25 -31.14 -11.30
N GLY A 308 18.38 -32.10 -10.95
CA GLY A 308 18.52 -32.88 -9.72
C GLY A 308 18.40 -32.01 -8.46
N SER A 309 19.50 -31.82 -7.71
CA SER A 309 19.57 -30.90 -6.56
C SER A 309 20.33 -29.61 -6.87
N SER A 310 20.74 -29.41 -8.13
CA SER A 310 21.55 -28.27 -8.55
C SER A 310 20.72 -27.20 -9.24
N VAL A 311 20.99 -25.94 -8.93
CA VAL A 311 20.37 -24.78 -9.56
C VAL A 311 21.44 -23.98 -10.29
N MET A 312 21.26 -23.83 -11.60
CA MET A 312 22.15 -23.06 -12.47
C MET A 312 21.58 -21.65 -12.68
N PHE A 313 22.46 -20.65 -12.69
CA PHE A 313 22.08 -19.25 -12.86
C PHE A 313 22.55 -18.70 -14.22
N GLU A 314 21.99 -17.58 -14.66
CA GLU A 314 22.31 -16.94 -15.95
C GLU A 314 23.78 -16.46 -16.05
N ASP A 315 24.45 -16.23 -14.92
CA ASP A 315 25.89 -15.89 -14.87
C ASP A 315 26.83 -17.11 -14.96
N GLY A 316 26.26 -18.32 -15.14
CA GLY A 316 27.02 -19.57 -15.20
C GLY A 316 27.40 -20.15 -13.84
N THR A 317 27.08 -19.47 -12.72
CA THR A 317 27.27 -20.06 -11.40
C THR A 317 26.28 -21.20 -11.16
N VAL A 318 26.71 -22.20 -10.41
CA VAL A 318 25.92 -23.37 -10.04
C VAL A 318 25.95 -23.52 -8.54
N GLU A 319 24.78 -23.73 -7.94
CA GLU A 319 24.67 -24.06 -6.52
C GLU A 319 24.09 -25.46 -6.40
N GLU A 320 24.85 -26.35 -5.77
CA GLU A 320 24.50 -27.75 -5.55
C GLU A 320 23.78 -27.94 -4.21
N ASP A 321 23.23 -29.14 -4.01
CA ASP A 321 22.57 -29.56 -2.77
C ASP A 321 21.46 -28.61 -2.30
N ILE A 322 20.68 -28.04 -3.23
CA ILE A 322 19.54 -27.21 -2.91
C ILE A 322 18.39 -28.10 -2.41
N ASP A 323 17.94 -27.85 -1.18
CA ASP A 323 16.83 -28.55 -0.55
C ASP A 323 15.47 -27.93 -0.88
N LEU A 324 15.43 -26.62 -1.11
CA LEU A 324 14.20 -25.84 -1.30
C LEU A 324 14.31 -24.78 -2.40
N VAL A 325 13.28 -24.70 -3.24
CA VAL A 325 13.01 -23.56 -4.12
C VAL A 325 11.68 -22.89 -3.76
N VAL A 326 11.72 -21.60 -3.40
CA VAL A 326 10.51 -20.80 -3.13
C VAL A 326 10.24 -19.86 -4.29
N PHE A 327 9.09 -20.02 -4.94
CA PHE A 327 8.63 -19.09 -5.98
C PHE A 327 7.90 -17.89 -5.35
N ALA A 328 8.60 -16.76 -5.22
CA ALA A 328 8.01 -15.46 -4.84
C ALA A 328 7.65 -14.62 -6.08
N THR A 329 7.01 -15.28 -7.05
CA THR A 329 6.75 -14.80 -8.42
C THR A 329 5.44 -14.00 -8.56
N GLY A 330 4.67 -13.89 -7.49
CA GLY A 330 3.48 -13.02 -7.41
C GLY A 330 2.18 -13.77 -7.69
N TYR A 331 1.13 -13.02 -8.02
CA TYR A 331 -0.23 -13.54 -8.09
C TYR A 331 -0.92 -13.13 -9.39
N THR A 332 -1.90 -13.92 -9.79
CA THR A 332 -2.91 -13.55 -10.79
C THR A 332 -4.25 -13.28 -10.11
N PHE A 333 -5.19 -12.72 -10.86
CA PHE A 333 -6.57 -12.56 -10.40
C PHE A 333 -7.58 -12.88 -11.49
N SER A 334 -8.76 -13.31 -11.08
CA SER A 334 -9.91 -13.59 -11.93
C SER A 334 -11.20 -13.45 -11.13
N PHE A 335 -12.34 -13.40 -11.83
CA PHE A 335 -13.66 -13.29 -11.22
C PHE A 335 -14.54 -14.45 -11.71
N PRO A 336 -14.32 -15.70 -11.21
CA PRO A 336 -14.91 -16.91 -11.80
C PRO A 336 -16.44 -16.96 -11.68
N PHE A 337 -17.03 -16.24 -10.73
CA PHE A 337 -18.49 -16.14 -10.53
C PHE A 337 -19.15 -15.06 -11.41
N LEU A 338 -18.36 -14.22 -12.11
CA LEU A 338 -18.87 -13.21 -13.03
C LEU A 338 -18.70 -13.66 -14.49
N PRO A 339 -19.70 -13.42 -15.35
CA PRO A 339 -19.53 -13.61 -16.79
C PRO A 339 -18.39 -12.76 -17.36
N SER A 340 -17.57 -13.36 -18.22
CA SER A 340 -16.42 -12.71 -18.87
C SER A 340 -16.80 -11.55 -19.79
N SER A 341 -18.07 -11.47 -20.21
CA SER A 341 -18.64 -10.36 -20.98
C SER A 341 -18.62 -9.02 -20.24
N PHE A 342 -18.66 -9.04 -18.91
CA PHE A 342 -18.67 -7.82 -18.09
C PHE A 342 -17.27 -7.38 -17.67
N ILE A 343 -16.46 -8.35 -17.25
CA ILE A 343 -15.10 -8.14 -16.77
C ILE A 343 -14.22 -9.22 -17.35
N SER A 344 -13.52 -8.88 -18.42
CA SER A 344 -12.43 -9.70 -18.92
C SER A 344 -11.15 -9.39 -18.14
N VAL A 345 -10.45 -10.45 -17.74
CA VAL A 345 -9.11 -10.37 -17.20
C VAL A 345 -8.20 -11.18 -18.10
N SER A 346 -7.19 -10.53 -18.67
CA SER A 346 -6.14 -11.18 -19.45
C SER A 346 -4.80 -10.64 -18.99
N GLU A 347 -3.88 -11.52 -18.59
CA GLU A 347 -2.56 -11.15 -18.08
C GLU A 347 -2.61 -10.10 -16.95
N ASN A 348 -3.55 -10.25 -16.01
CA ASN A 348 -3.83 -9.29 -14.93
C ASN A 348 -4.25 -7.89 -15.42
N LYS A 349 -4.63 -7.71 -16.68
CA LYS A 349 -5.20 -6.47 -17.21
C LYS A 349 -6.72 -6.57 -17.22
N THR A 350 -7.38 -5.51 -16.78
CA THR A 350 -8.83 -5.36 -16.88
C THR A 350 -9.19 -3.93 -17.31
N SER A 351 -10.43 -3.72 -17.73
CA SER A 351 -10.93 -2.44 -18.23
C SER A 351 -12.04 -1.95 -17.32
N LEU A 352 -11.67 -1.30 -16.22
CA LEU A 352 -12.59 -0.75 -15.23
C LEU A 352 -12.38 0.76 -15.12
N TYR A 353 -13.47 1.53 -15.17
CA TYR A 353 -13.44 2.96 -14.94
C TYR A 353 -12.96 3.23 -13.52
N LYS A 354 -11.80 3.91 -13.43
CA LYS A 354 -11.07 4.16 -12.19
C LYS A 354 -10.83 2.89 -11.36
N TYR A 355 -10.68 1.73 -11.96
CA TYR A 355 -10.55 0.44 -11.25
C TYR A 355 -11.74 0.05 -10.37
N VAL A 356 -12.93 0.65 -10.58
CA VAL A 356 -14.14 0.38 -9.80
C VAL A 356 -15.27 -0.17 -10.67
N PHE A 357 -15.66 0.56 -11.73
CA PHE A 357 -16.89 0.26 -12.47
C PHE A 357 -16.62 -0.36 -13.86
N PRO A 358 -17.33 -1.43 -14.25
CA PRO A 358 -17.34 -1.88 -15.64
C PRO A 358 -18.02 -0.83 -16.54
N PRO A 359 -17.33 -0.30 -17.57
CA PRO A 359 -17.84 0.84 -18.34
C PRO A 359 -19.00 0.50 -19.28
N THR A 360 -19.14 -0.77 -19.67
CA THR A 360 -20.15 -1.25 -20.64
C THR A 360 -21.45 -1.70 -19.99
N LEU A 361 -21.54 -1.64 -18.65
CA LEU A 361 -22.71 -2.05 -17.92
C LEU A 361 -23.82 -0.99 -18.04
N GLU A 362 -25.01 -1.39 -18.51
CA GLU A 362 -26.13 -0.46 -18.74
C GLU A 362 -26.59 0.27 -17.46
N ARG A 363 -26.57 -0.43 -16.33
CA ARG A 363 -26.89 0.11 -15.00
C ARG A 363 -25.64 0.03 -14.12
N PRO A 364 -25.16 1.12 -13.50
CA PRO A 364 -23.92 1.12 -12.72
C PRO A 364 -24.13 0.52 -11.32
N THR A 365 -24.61 -0.72 -11.25
CA THR A 365 -24.98 -1.44 -10.01
C THR A 365 -23.98 -2.55 -9.65
N LEU A 366 -22.78 -2.56 -10.25
CA LEU A 366 -21.68 -3.45 -9.88
C LEU A 366 -20.39 -2.65 -9.72
N ALA A 367 -19.68 -2.86 -8.62
CA ALA A 367 -18.41 -2.21 -8.32
C ALA A 367 -17.37 -3.20 -7.78
N ILE A 368 -16.15 -3.13 -8.31
CA ILE A 368 -14.98 -3.87 -7.84
C ILE A 368 -14.20 -2.99 -6.86
N ILE A 369 -13.92 -3.50 -5.65
CA ILE A 369 -13.29 -2.71 -4.59
C ILE A 369 -11.97 -3.35 -4.17
N GLY A 370 -10.92 -2.55 -4.09
CA GLY A 370 -9.57 -2.98 -3.72
C GLY A 370 -8.77 -3.66 -4.84
N LEU A 371 -9.22 -3.58 -6.10
CA LEU A 371 -8.45 -4.07 -7.27
C LEU A 371 -7.45 -3.01 -7.77
N VAL A 372 -6.54 -2.60 -6.88
CA VAL A 372 -5.44 -1.69 -7.19
C VAL A 372 -4.20 -2.02 -6.37
N GLN A 373 -3.03 -1.64 -6.90
CA GLN A 373 -1.75 -1.70 -6.21
C GLN A 373 -1.22 -0.27 -6.02
N PRO A 374 -1.42 0.32 -4.83
CA PRO A 374 -1.00 1.69 -4.60
C PRO A 374 0.48 1.81 -4.22
N LEU A 375 1.12 2.91 -4.61
CA LEU A 375 2.26 3.47 -3.88
C LEU A 375 1.73 4.17 -2.61
N GLY A 376 1.25 3.38 -1.63
CA GLY A 376 0.61 3.84 -0.39
C GLY A 376 -0.28 2.77 0.23
N ALA A 377 -1.19 3.16 1.14
CA ALA A 377 -2.10 2.24 1.82
C ALA A 377 -3.31 1.84 0.94
N ILE A 378 -3.67 0.55 0.93
CA ILE A 378 -4.87 0.05 0.23
C ILE A 378 -6.17 0.29 1.02
N MET A 379 -6.11 0.32 2.34
CA MET A 379 -7.31 0.40 3.19
C MET A 379 -8.08 1.72 2.96
N PRO A 380 -7.45 2.91 2.98
CA PRO A 380 -8.16 4.15 2.69
C PRO A 380 -8.62 4.27 1.25
N ILE A 381 -7.89 3.66 0.31
CA ILE A 381 -8.30 3.63 -1.08
C ILE A 381 -9.59 2.83 -1.26
N SER A 382 -9.65 1.64 -0.67
CA SER A 382 -10.84 0.78 -0.69
C SER A 382 -12.02 1.50 -0.06
N GLU A 383 -11.79 2.28 1.02
CA GLU A 383 -12.79 3.16 1.60
C GLU A 383 -13.28 4.25 0.65
N MET A 384 -12.38 4.96 -0.02
CA MET A 384 -12.77 5.99 -0.98
C MET A 384 -13.52 5.43 -2.19
N GLN A 385 -13.14 4.23 -2.66
CA GLN A 385 -13.87 3.51 -3.70
C GLN A 385 -15.29 3.15 -3.23
N ALA A 386 -15.42 2.56 -2.04
CA ALA A 386 -16.71 2.17 -1.48
C ALA A 386 -17.63 3.37 -1.23
N ARG A 387 -17.12 4.44 -0.60
CA ARG A 387 -17.88 5.69 -0.36
C ARG A 387 -18.41 6.31 -1.65
N TRP A 388 -17.61 6.30 -2.72
CA TRP A 388 -18.09 6.78 -4.01
C TRP A 388 -19.13 5.84 -4.60
N ALA A 389 -18.89 4.54 -4.54
CA ALA A 389 -19.74 3.56 -5.20
C ALA A 389 -21.13 3.41 -4.56
N THR A 390 -21.25 3.45 -3.24
CA THR A 390 -22.57 3.45 -2.57
C THR A 390 -23.42 4.64 -3.00
N ARG A 391 -22.81 5.81 -3.21
CA ARG A 391 -23.50 7.00 -3.71
C ARG A 391 -23.90 6.89 -5.17
N VAL A 392 -23.13 6.16 -5.98
CA VAL A 392 -23.52 5.81 -7.36
C VAL A 392 -24.70 4.85 -7.36
N PHE A 393 -24.68 3.81 -6.51
CA PHE A 393 -25.80 2.87 -6.37
C PHE A 393 -27.10 3.56 -5.93
N LYS A 394 -26.99 4.57 -5.05
CA LYS A 394 -28.12 5.40 -4.60
C LYS A 394 -28.55 6.46 -5.63
N GLY A 395 -27.81 6.64 -6.72
CA GLY A 395 -28.09 7.66 -7.74
C GLY A 395 -27.73 9.10 -7.34
N LEU A 396 -27.08 9.30 -6.18
CA LEU A 396 -26.62 10.62 -5.70
C LEU A 396 -25.42 11.13 -6.52
N ASN A 397 -24.65 10.22 -7.09
CA ASN A 397 -23.54 10.52 -7.99
C ASN A 397 -23.74 9.75 -9.31
N LYS A 398 -23.53 10.42 -10.45
CA LYS A 398 -23.69 9.80 -11.77
C LYS A 398 -22.32 9.54 -12.40
N LEU A 399 -22.16 8.37 -13.02
CA LEU A 399 -20.99 8.09 -13.87
C LEU A 399 -21.08 8.92 -15.16
N PRO A 400 -19.93 9.30 -15.75
CA PRO A 400 -19.94 9.94 -17.05
C PRO A 400 -20.33 8.96 -18.17
N PRO A 401 -20.65 9.44 -19.38
CA PRO A 401 -20.98 8.57 -20.52
C PRO A 401 -19.86 7.56 -20.84
N VAL A 402 -20.24 6.40 -21.39
CA VAL A 402 -19.34 5.26 -21.68
C VAL A 402 -18.09 5.69 -22.46
N ASN A 403 -18.24 6.51 -23.51
CA ASN A 403 -17.11 7.00 -24.30
C ASN A 403 -16.07 7.77 -23.46
N ARG A 404 -16.53 8.53 -22.46
CA ARG A 404 -15.65 9.28 -21.56
C ARG A 404 -14.96 8.35 -20.57
N MET A 405 -15.66 7.32 -20.08
CA MET A 405 -15.06 6.28 -19.23
C MET A 405 -13.99 5.49 -19.99
N LEU A 406 -14.27 5.05 -21.22
CA LEU A 406 -13.31 4.32 -22.06
C LEU A 406 -12.08 5.18 -22.40
N LYS A 407 -12.28 6.47 -22.67
CA LYS A 407 -11.18 7.42 -22.87
C LYS A 407 -10.31 7.56 -21.62
N ASP A 408 -10.91 7.69 -20.44
CA ASP A 408 -10.20 7.76 -19.16
C ASP A 408 -9.40 6.48 -18.87
N ILE A 409 -9.99 5.31 -19.15
CA ILE A 409 -9.30 4.00 -19.04
C ILE A 409 -8.10 3.95 -19.99
N LYS A 410 -8.27 4.33 -21.25
CA LYS A 410 -7.19 4.35 -22.26
C LYS A 410 -6.04 5.26 -21.81
N VAL A 411 -6.35 6.50 -21.44
CA VAL A 411 -5.34 7.46 -20.97
C VAL A 411 -4.62 6.96 -19.72
N THR A 412 -5.35 6.34 -18.78
CA THR A 412 -4.76 5.75 -17.57
C THR A 412 -3.81 4.61 -17.89
N LYS A 413 -4.19 3.71 -18.80
CA LYS A 413 -3.33 2.60 -19.27
C LYS A 413 -2.06 3.13 -19.95
N GLU A 414 -2.20 4.10 -20.86
CA GLU A 414 -1.04 4.71 -21.54
C GLU A 414 -0.09 5.41 -20.57
N MET A 415 -0.62 6.13 -19.57
CA MET A 415 0.21 6.76 -18.52
C MET A 415 0.95 5.72 -17.68
N MET A 416 0.28 4.61 -17.36
CA MET A 416 0.88 3.51 -16.58
C MET A 416 1.97 2.80 -17.40
N GLU A 417 1.72 2.48 -18.66
CA GLU A 417 2.69 1.84 -19.56
C GLU A 417 3.94 2.71 -19.79
N LYS A 418 3.78 4.03 -19.89
CA LYS A 418 4.91 4.96 -20.01
C LYS A 418 5.75 5.05 -18.73
N ARG A 419 5.13 4.84 -17.57
CA ARG A 419 5.79 5.05 -16.27
C ARG A 419 6.40 3.77 -15.71
N TYR A 420 5.64 2.67 -15.74
CA TYR A 420 5.97 1.42 -15.06
C TYR A 420 6.60 0.40 -15.99
N VAL A 421 7.48 -0.44 -15.45
CA VAL A 421 8.10 -1.52 -16.21
C VAL A 421 7.05 -2.56 -16.61
N THR A 422 6.97 -2.88 -17.90
CA THR A 422 6.07 -3.90 -18.45
C THR A 422 6.29 -5.25 -17.76
N SER A 423 5.25 -5.70 -17.05
CA SER A 423 5.17 -6.98 -16.33
C SER A 423 3.71 -7.21 -15.91
N GLN A 424 3.29 -8.48 -15.82
CA GLN A 424 1.97 -8.87 -15.28
C GLN A 424 1.77 -8.44 -13.82
N ARG A 425 2.84 -8.08 -13.10
CA ARG A 425 2.77 -7.51 -11.75
C ARG A 425 2.39 -6.02 -11.73
N HIS A 426 2.54 -5.28 -12.83
CA HIS A 426 2.36 -3.82 -12.85
C HIS A 426 1.19 -3.36 -13.72
N THR A 427 0.03 -3.98 -13.55
CA THR A 427 -1.16 -3.74 -14.39
C THR A 427 -2.27 -2.92 -13.72
N ILE A 428 -2.22 -2.73 -12.40
CA ILE A 428 -3.24 -2.05 -11.60
C ILE A 428 -2.63 -0.98 -10.68
N GLN A 429 -1.57 -0.32 -11.12
CA GLN A 429 -0.76 0.59 -10.30
C GLN A 429 -1.39 1.98 -10.15
N VAL A 430 -1.44 2.51 -8.92
CA VAL A 430 -1.96 3.86 -8.64
C VAL A 430 -1.05 4.66 -7.70
N ASP A 431 -0.95 5.96 -7.94
CA ASP A 431 -0.31 6.90 -6.99
C ASP A 431 -1.32 7.31 -5.92
N TYR A 432 -1.01 7.06 -4.64
CA TYR A 432 -1.96 7.24 -3.53
C TYR A 432 -2.62 8.62 -3.51
N VAL A 433 -1.86 9.72 -3.40
CA VAL A 433 -2.44 11.07 -3.26
C VAL A 433 -3.26 11.47 -4.50
N ARG A 434 -2.73 11.18 -5.70
CA ARG A 434 -3.40 11.50 -6.97
C ARG A 434 -4.74 10.77 -7.08
N TYR A 435 -4.74 9.46 -6.83
CA TYR A 435 -5.92 8.62 -6.96
C TYR A 435 -6.96 8.92 -5.88
N MET A 436 -6.53 9.11 -4.63
CA MET A 436 -7.42 9.53 -3.54
C MET A 436 -8.08 10.88 -3.84
N ASP A 437 -7.33 11.88 -4.33
CA ASP A 437 -7.89 13.17 -4.74
C ASP A 437 -8.80 13.06 -5.98
N GLU A 438 -8.54 12.11 -6.88
CA GLU A 438 -9.36 11.85 -8.06
C GLU A 438 -10.73 11.27 -7.68
N LEU A 439 -10.75 10.27 -6.79
CA LEU A 439 -11.97 9.73 -6.21
C LEU A 439 -12.70 10.78 -5.37
N ALA A 440 -11.97 11.54 -4.55
CA ALA A 440 -12.56 12.58 -3.70
C ALA A 440 -13.26 13.69 -4.48
N ARG A 441 -12.84 13.96 -5.73
CA ARG A 441 -13.55 14.90 -6.62
C ARG A 441 -14.91 14.36 -7.08
N GLN A 442 -15.07 13.04 -7.22
CA GLN A 442 -16.30 12.45 -7.75
C GLN A 442 -17.52 12.72 -6.85
N PHE A 443 -17.30 12.87 -5.54
CA PHE A 443 -18.36 13.06 -4.55
C PHE A 443 -18.07 14.20 -3.54
N GLY A 444 -17.12 15.08 -3.86
CA GLY A 444 -17.00 16.39 -3.20
C GLY A 444 -16.31 16.41 -1.83
N VAL A 445 -15.44 15.44 -1.53
CA VAL A 445 -14.73 15.35 -0.23
C VAL A 445 -13.25 15.75 -0.30
N ARG A 446 -12.80 16.25 -1.46
CA ARG A 446 -11.41 16.69 -1.64
C ARG A 446 -11.10 17.92 -0.75
N PRO A 447 -10.02 17.90 0.05
CA PRO A 447 -9.62 19.05 0.85
C PRO A 447 -9.39 20.31 0.00
N LYS A 448 -10.06 21.41 0.38
CA LYS A 448 -9.91 22.71 -0.29
C LYS A 448 -8.79 23.51 0.39
N LEU A 449 -7.54 23.27 -0.02
CA LEU A 449 -6.33 23.81 0.62
C LEU A 449 -6.34 25.33 0.84
N LEU A 450 -6.65 26.12 -0.19
CA LEU A 450 -6.69 27.58 -0.06
C LEU A 450 -7.73 28.03 0.98
N ARG A 451 -8.91 27.41 1.00
CA ARG A 451 -9.95 27.70 1.98
C ARG A 451 -9.53 27.29 3.39
N LEU A 452 -8.82 26.17 3.53
CA LEU A 452 -8.26 25.71 4.80
C LEU A 452 -7.23 26.72 5.33
N LEU A 453 -6.26 27.13 4.49
CA LEU A 453 -5.23 28.09 4.88
C LEU A 453 -5.79 29.45 5.30
N LEU A 454 -6.92 29.87 4.73
CA LEU A 454 -7.60 31.12 5.10
C LEU A 454 -8.46 31.02 6.37
N ARG A 455 -9.14 29.89 6.60
CA ARG A 455 -10.09 29.73 7.72
C ARG A 455 -9.49 29.08 8.98
N ASP A 456 -8.59 28.12 8.79
CA ASP A 456 -7.88 27.43 9.86
C ASP A 456 -6.43 27.22 9.41
N PRO A 457 -5.56 28.25 9.51
CA PRO A 457 -4.19 28.19 9.00
C PRO A 457 -3.39 27.03 9.60
N ARG A 458 -3.63 26.70 10.88
CA ARG A 458 -2.96 25.58 11.56
C ARG A 458 -3.30 24.26 10.87
N LEU A 459 -4.59 23.98 10.67
CA LEU A 459 -5.01 22.78 9.94
C LEU A 459 -4.55 22.81 8.48
N GLY A 460 -4.67 23.95 7.80
CA GLY A 460 -4.25 24.11 6.40
C GLY A 460 -2.76 23.81 6.19
N LEU A 461 -1.90 24.30 7.08
CA LEU A 461 -0.46 23.99 7.07
C LEU A 461 -0.19 22.52 7.38
N SER A 462 -0.88 21.93 8.37
CA SER A 462 -0.75 20.49 8.67
C SER A 462 -1.18 19.60 7.50
N VAL A 463 -2.22 19.98 6.76
CA VAL A 463 -2.70 19.25 5.57
C VAL A 463 -1.75 19.43 4.37
N LEU A 464 -1.15 20.61 4.22
CA LEU A 464 -0.22 20.91 3.12
C LEU A 464 1.16 20.26 3.33
N LEU A 465 1.75 20.46 4.50
CA LEU A 465 3.13 20.09 4.81
C LEU A 465 3.25 18.73 5.50
N GLY A 466 2.23 18.33 6.25
CA GLY A 466 2.19 17.05 6.96
C GLY A 466 1.82 15.87 6.06
N PRO A 467 1.83 14.65 6.62
CA PRO A 467 1.47 13.42 5.92
C PRO A 467 0.06 13.52 5.34
N CYS A 468 -0.14 12.95 4.15
CA CYS A 468 -1.44 12.85 3.48
C CYS A 468 -2.29 11.72 4.10
N THR A 469 -2.62 11.86 5.39
CA THR A 469 -3.42 10.89 6.15
C THR A 469 -4.87 10.85 5.67
N PRO A 470 -5.55 9.71 5.81
CA PRO A 470 -6.88 9.51 5.26
C PRO A 470 -7.96 10.36 5.92
N TYR A 471 -7.73 10.80 7.17
CA TYR A 471 -8.59 11.73 7.91
C TYR A 471 -8.93 13.00 7.12
N GLN A 472 -8.03 13.44 6.24
CA GLN A 472 -8.23 14.63 5.40
C GLN A 472 -9.48 14.51 4.51
N TYR A 473 -9.84 13.30 4.08
CA TYR A 473 -11.00 13.03 3.23
C TYR A 473 -12.33 12.94 4.00
N ARG A 474 -12.32 13.25 5.29
CA ARG A 474 -13.48 13.41 6.17
C ARG A 474 -13.61 14.82 6.76
N LEU A 475 -12.81 15.78 6.28
CA LEU A 475 -12.91 17.19 6.68
C LEU A 475 -14.16 17.89 6.16
N TYR A 476 -14.66 17.47 4.99
CA TYR A 476 -15.79 18.09 4.30
C TYR A 476 -16.61 17.07 3.52
N GLY A 477 -17.81 17.48 3.14
CA GLY A 477 -18.67 16.73 2.24
C GLY A 477 -19.39 15.56 2.94
N PRO A 478 -20.00 14.66 2.16
CA PRO A 478 -20.78 13.54 2.69
C PRO A 478 -19.95 12.65 3.62
N GLY A 479 -20.51 12.32 4.78
CA GLY A 479 -19.82 11.50 5.79
C GLY A 479 -18.67 12.23 6.50
N GLN A 480 -18.72 13.56 6.61
CA GLN A 480 -17.77 14.33 7.43
C GLN A 480 -17.67 13.76 8.85
N TRP A 481 -16.46 13.70 9.39
CA TRP A 481 -16.19 13.21 10.74
C TRP A 481 -15.71 14.34 11.64
N ALA A 482 -16.40 14.56 12.77
CA ALA A 482 -16.08 15.63 13.71
C ALA A 482 -14.64 15.53 14.27
N GLY A 483 -14.13 14.30 14.46
CA GLY A 483 -12.77 14.06 14.95
C GLY A 483 -11.66 14.27 13.91
N ALA A 484 -11.99 14.48 12.62
CA ALA A 484 -11.00 14.52 11.54
C ALA A 484 -9.93 15.59 11.75
N ARG A 485 -10.35 16.79 12.18
CA ARG A 485 -9.43 17.89 12.50
C ARG A 485 -8.45 17.50 13.61
N GLN A 486 -8.98 16.99 14.72
CA GLN A 486 -8.15 16.62 15.87
C GLN A 486 -7.20 15.48 15.51
N ALA A 487 -7.67 14.48 14.76
CA ALA A 487 -6.86 13.37 14.29
C ALA A 487 -5.66 13.86 13.46
N ILE A 488 -5.86 14.78 12.52
CA ILE A 488 -4.75 15.35 11.72
C ILE A 488 -3.74 16.10 12.59
N LEU A 489 -4.22 16.91 13.54
CA LEU A 489 -3.33 17.73 14.38
C LEU A 489 -2.52 16.92 15.39
N THR A 490 -3.03 15.77 15.83
CA THR A 490 -2.40 14.91 16.86
C THR A 490 -1.76 13.64 16.31
N GLN A 491 -1.74 13.44 15.00
CA GLN A 491 -1.18 12.23 14.37
C GLN A 491 0.28 11.95 14.75
N TRP A 492 1.11 12.99 14.91
CA TRP A 492 2.50 12.83 15.32
C TRP A 492 2.65 12.42 16.79
N GLU A 493 1.71 12.81 17.65
CA GLU A 493 1.68 12.37 19.06
C GLU A 493 1.38 10.88 19.12
N ARG A 494 0.36 10.41 18.38
CA ARG A 494 0.04 8.98 18.28
C ARG A 494 1.16 8.15 17.67
N VAL A 495 1.91 8.70 16.72
CA VAL A 495 3.07 8.04 16.13
C VAL A 495 4.22 7.92 17.11
N ALA A 496 4.44 8.95 17.93
CA ALA A 496 5.51 8.95 18.93
C ALA A 496 5.19 8.05 20.14
N GLN A 497 3.92 7.95 20.53
CA GLN A 497 3.47 7.24 21.73
C GLN A 497 4.03 5.81 21.88
N PRO A 498 3.93 4.90 20.91
CA PRO A 498 4.43 3.53 21.07
C PRO A 498 5.96 3.45 21.17
N MET A 499 6.69 4.51 20.80
CA MET A 499 8.15 4.57 20.90
C MET A 499 8.63 5.21 22.22
N LYS A 500 7.76 5.94 22.93
CA LYS A 500 8.05 6.62 24.21
C LYS A 500 7.76 5.71 25.41
N THR A 501 8.31 4.50 25.41
CA THR A 501 8.09 3.51 26.49
C THR A 501 8.92 3.76 27.73
N ARG A 502 9.90 4.67 27.66
CA ARG A 502 10.76 5.08 28.78
C ARG A 502 11.01 6.58 28.73
N ALA A 503 10.92 7.25 29.87
CA ALA A 503 11.31 8.65 29.99
C ALA A 503 12.82 8.81 29.81
N VAL A 504 13.22 9.81 29.02
CA VAL A 504 14.62 10.23 28.87
C VAL A 504 14.70 11.68 29.36
N PRO A 505 15.56 12.02 30.33
CA PRO A 505 15.73 13.40 30.77
C PRO A 505 16.15 14.26 29.58
N GLU A 506 15.38 15.30 29.27
CA GLU A 506 15.80 16.27 28.25
C GLU A 506 16.86 17.19 28.87
N PRO A 507 18.01 17.40 28.21
CA PRO A 507 18.94 18.43 28.65
C PRO A 507 18.23 19.79 28.60
N PRO A 508 18.58 20.75 29.47
CA PRO A 508 17.92 22.05 29.51
C PRO A 508 17.93 22.69 28.11
N SER A 509 16.75 23.07 27.63
CA SER A 509 16.59 23.56 26.26
C SER A 509 17.40 24.85 26.06
N SER A 510 18.50 24.78 25.32
CA SER A 510 19.21 25.97 24.87
C SER A 510 18.39 26.66 23.79
N ARG A 511 17.94 27.90 24.04
CA ARG A 511 17.26 28.74 23.03
C ARG A 511 18.21 29.32 21.98
N LEU A 512 19.52 29.12 22.15
CA LEU A 512 20.58 29.69 21.32
C LEU A 512 20.43 29.33 19.81
N PRO A 513 20.11 28.09 19.40
CA PRO A 513 19.99 27.75 17.98
C PRO A 513 18.80 28.44 17.31
N LEU A 514 17.68 28.59 18.03
CA LEU A 514 16.50 29.27 17.54
C LEU A 514 16.74 30.78 17.40
N LEU A 515 17.42 31.38 18.39
CA LEU A 515 17.82 32.79 18.34
C LEU A 515 18.78 33.05 17.19
N LEU A 516 19.77 32.17 16.98
CA LEU A 516 20.73 32.25 15.86
C LEU A 516 20.04 32.12 14.49
N ALA A 517 19.07 31.21 14.38
CA ALA A 517 18.30 31.04 13.15
C ALA A 517 17.38 32.25 12.87
N LEU A 518 16.74 32.80 13.90
CA LEU A 518 15.91 34.00 13.79
C LEU A 518 16.75 35.23 13.45
N SER A 519 17.94 35.39 14.04
CA SER A 519 18.86 36.47 13.70
C SER A 519 19.41 36.33 12.28
N GLY A 520 19.73 35.11 11.84
CA GLY A 520 20.15 34.84 10.46
C GLY A 520 19.04 35.15 9.45
N ALA A 521 17.79 34.79 9.75
CA ALA A 521 16.63 35.12 8.92
C ALA A 521 16.36 36.63 8.89
N ALA A 522 16.47 37.31 10.03
CA ALA A 522 16.33 38.77 10.11
C ALA A 522 17.42 39.50 9.30
N LEU A 523 18.67 39.02 9.34
CA LEU A 523 19.77 39.53 8.52
C LEU A 523 19.52 39.33 7.02
N LEU A 524 18.98 38.17 6.62
CA LEU A 524 18.59 37.89 5.23
C LEU A 524 17.47 38.83 4.76
N VAL A 525 16.45 39.05 5.59
CA VAL A 525 15.35 39.99 5.27
C VAL A 525 15.89 41.42 5.19
N ALA A 526 16.74 41.83 6.12
CA ALA A 526 17.38 43.15 6.09
C ALA A 526 18.26 43.34 4.84
N ALA A 527 19.01 42.32 4.43
CA ALA A 527 19.82 42.35 3.20
C ALA A 527 18.96 42.51 1.94
N VAL A 528 17.83 41.79 1.88
CA VAL A 528 16.88 41.86 0.76
C VAL A 528 16.14 43.20 0.72
N CYS A 529 15.71 43.71 1.87
CA CYS A 529 15.06 45.03 1.98
C CYS A 529 16.02 46.19 1.67
N ALA A 530 17.31 46.04 1.98
CA ALA A 530 18.33 47.07 1.73
C ALA A 530 18.85 47.11 0.29
N ARG A 531 18.41 46.22 -0.62
CA ARG A 531 18.90 46.10 -2.02
C ARG A 531 20.44 46.11 -2.14
N LYS A 532 21.15 45.55 -1.15
CA LYS A 532 22.61 45.40 -1.21
C LYS A 532 22.96 43.95 -1.50
N ASN A 533 23.92 43.75 -2.40
CA ASN A 533 24.46 42.43 -2.69
C ASN A 533 25.06 41.85 -1.40
N PHE A 534 24.74 40.59 -1.10
CA PHE A 534 25.13 39.86 0.12
C PHE A 534 26.63 40.01 0.54
N PRO A 535 27.61 40.18 -0.39
CA PRO A 535 29.00 40.45 -0.03
C PRO A 535 29.24 41.80 0.68
N ASP A 536 28.50 42.87 0.34
CA ASP A 536 28.70 44.20 0.93
C ASP A 536 28.20 44.30 2.38
N LEU A 537 27.25 43.45 2.76
CA LEU A 537 26.73 43.35 4.13
C LEU A 537 27.71 42.61 5.06
N LEU A 538 28.45 41.63 4.53
CA LEU A 538 29.51 40.94 5.26
C LEU A 538 30.75 41.83 5.45
N ALA A 539 31.04 42.72 4.47
CA ALA A 539 32.10 43.71 4.58
C ALA A 539 31.79 44.83 5.60
N SER A 540 30.51 45.17 5.83
CA SER A 540 30.13 46.11 6.91
C SER A 540 30.20 45.49 8.29
N LEU A 541 29.92 44.18 8.41
CA LEU A 541 30.06 43.41 9.66
C LEU A 541 31.53 43.23 10.08
N SER A 542 32.49 43.20 9.14
CA SER A 542 33.93 43.19 9.48
C SER A 542 34.42 44.51 10.09
N ASN A 543 33.69 45.61 9.93
CA ASN A 543 34.00 46.90 10.59
C ASN A 543 33.46 46.99 12.02
N TRP A 544 32.68 46.01 12.49
CA TRP A 544 32.22 45.91 13.87
C TRP A 544 33.18 45.11 14.76
N ARG A 545 34.50 45.28 14.56
CA ARG A 545 35.51 44.94 15.56
C ARG A 545 35.77 46.17 16.44
N MET A 546 34.90 46.41 17.41
CA MET A 546 35.28 47.17 18.61
C MET A 546 34.35 46.78 19.75
N TYR A 547 34.95 46.43 20.89
CA TYR A 547 34.34 45.94 22.13
C TYR A 547 33.95 44.46 22.21
N VAL A 548 34.97 43.60 22.18
CA VAL A 548 34.94 42.33 22.95
C VAL A 548 36.19 42.31 23.83
N PRO A 549 36.09 42.40 25.16
CA PRO A 549 37.20 42.04 26.03
C PRO A 549 37.34 40.51 26.01
N LYS A 550 38.48 40.01 25.52
CA LYS A 550 39.01 38.68 25.85
C LYS A 550 40.07 38.89 26.95
N PRO A 551 40.34 37.92 27.85
CA PRO A 551 40.26 36.48 27.57
C PRO A 551 39.71 35.62 28.72
N PHE A 552 39.23 34.42 28.39
CA PHE A 552 39.76 33.17 28.97
C PHE A 552 39.31 32.01 28.06
N LEU A 553 40.18 31.68 27.10
CA LEU A 553 40.29 30.32 26.59
C LEU A 553 41.21 29.60 27.58
N HIS A 554 40.71 28.59 28.28
CA HIS A 554 41.46 27.37 28.59
C HIS A 554 40.50 26.29 29.08
N MET A 555 40.77 25.07 28.60
CA MET A 555 40.37 23.76 29.13
C MET A 555 39.06 23.10 28.65
N VAL A 556 39.32 22.05 27.85
CA VAL A 556 38.62 20.77 27.60
C VAL A 556 37.49 20.76 26.59
#